data_AF-A0A173MG25-F1
#
_entry.id   AF-A0A173MG25-F1
#
_cell.length_a   1.000
_cell.length_b   1.000
_cell.length_c   1.000
_cell.angle_alpha   90.00
_cell.angle_beta   90.00
_cell.angle_gamma   90.00
#
_symmetry.space_group_name_H-M   'P 1'
#
loop_
_entity.id
_entity.type
_entity.pdbx_description
1 polymer ?
#
loop_
_entity_poly.entity_id
_entity_poly.type
_entity_poly.pdbx_seq_one_letter_code
_entity_poly.pdbx_strand_id
1 'polypeptide(L)'
;MTKKEQFAIIYEQHQEKVFRMCKSYFKGEVNTANDTVQEVFIKIWQHLESFRNESRISTWIYRITVNCCLLHKRKSAVKKEIPMQELPDEIQLDYNPIEEEQLKKMYTCIGQLEATDRLIITMILEGMDYGEITDIIGITGDTLRVRIHRIKKKLTNCVQL
;
A
#
# COMPACT_ATOMS: atom_id res chain seq x y z
N MET A 1 12.91 26.06 -8.56
CA MET A 1 12.02 25.35 -7.62
C MET A 1 12.84 24.89 -6.43
N THR A 2 12.49 25.30 -5.22
CA THR A 2 13.21 24.95 -3.99
C THR A 2 12.91 23.51 -3.56
N LYS A 3 13.75 22.89 -2.73
CA LYS A 3 13.50 21.56 -2.13
C LYS A 3 12.14 21.48 -1.44
N LYS A 4 11.77 22.56 -0.73
CA LYS A 4 10.49 22.69 -0.03
C LYS A 4 9.30 22.68 -1.00
N GLU A 5 9.39 23.42 -2.11
CA GLU A 5 8.35 23.43 -3.14
C GLU A 5 8.22 22.06 -3.81
N GLN A 6 9.34 21.43 -4.17
CA GLN A 6 9.33 20.08 -4.77
C GLN A 6 8.67 19.06 -3.85
N PHE A 7 9.04 19.09 -2.57
CA PHE A 7 8.44 18.21 -1.57
C PHE A 7 6.94 18.47 -1.40
N ALA A 8 6.50 19.72 -1.37
CA ALA A 8 5.08 20.05 -1.24
C ALA A 8 4.25 19.47 -2.40
N ILE A 9 4.74 19.60 -3.63
CA ILE A 9 4.09 19.00 -4.81
C ILE A 9 4.05 17.47 -4.69
N ILE A 10 5.17 16.84 -4.30
CA ILE A 10 5.24 15.39 -4.11
C ILE A 10 4.25 14.93 -3.04
N TYR A 11 4.19 15.64 -1.92
CA TYR A 11 3.29 15.33 -0.82
C TYR A 11 1.83 15.39 -1.27
N GLU A 12 1.43 16.51 -1.89
CA GLU A 12 0.07 16.71 -2.39
C GLU A 12 -0.35 15.64 -3.42
N GLN A 13 0.55 15.29 -4.35
CA GLN A 13 0.26 14.33 -5.41
C GLN A 13 0.23 12.87 -4.96
N HIS A 14 0.96 12.52 -3.89
CA HIS A 14 1.20 11.12 -3.55
C HIS A 14 0.67 10.68 -2.18
N GLN A 15 0.35 11.60 -1.26
CA GLN A 15 -0.04 11.24 0.11
C GLN A 15 -1.18 10.23 0.19
N GLU A 16 -2.23 10.41 -0.62
CA GLU A 16 -3.39 9.52 -0.58
C GLU A 16 -3.06 8.13 -1.08
N LYS A 17 -2.24 8.03 -2.14
CA LYS A 17 -1.80 6.75 -2.70
C LYS A 17 -0.92 5.99 -1.70
N VAL A 18 0.01 6.71 -1.08
CA VAL A 18 0.88 6.17 -0.03
C VAL A 18 0.04 5.68 1.15
N PHE A 19 -0.94 6.47 1.60
CA PHE A 19 -1.86 6.09 2.67
C PHE A 19 -2.67 4.83 2.30
N ARG A 20 -3.25 4.75 1.10
CA ARG A 20 -3.99 3.56 0.65
C ARG A 20 -3.11 2.31 0.61
N MET A 21 -1.86 2.43 0.18
CA MET A 21 -0.90 1.32 0.21
C MET A 21 -0.58 0.87 1.63
N CYS A 22 -0.29 1.81 2.55
CA CYS A 22 -0.03 1.50 3.96
C CYS A 22 -1.26 0.85 4.61
N LYS A 23 -2.45 1.47 4.47
CA LYS A 23 -3.72 0.97 5.02
C LYS A 23 -4.04 -0.44 4.51
N SER A 24 -3.86 -0.68 3.21
CA SER A 24 -4.02 -2.02 2.62
C SER A 24 -3.04 -3.02 3.25
N TYR A 25 -1.76 -2.66 3.38
CA TYR A 25 -0.76 -3.53 3.97
C TYR A 25 -1.10 -3.93 5.42
N PHE A 26 -1.54 -2.97 6.23
CA PHE A 26 -1.92 -3.15 7.64
C PHE A 26 -3.38 -3.57 7.86
N LYS A 27 -4.04 -4.14 6.84
CA LYS A 27 -5.41 -4.69 6.95
C LYS A 27 -6.46 -3.68 7.43
N GLY A 28 -6.29 -2.40 7.09
CA GLY A 28 -7.23 -1.35 7.46
C GLY A 28 -6.87 -0.57 8.72
N GLU A 29 -5.83 -0.98 9.46
CA GLU A 29 -5.46 -0.32 10.72
C GLU A 29 -4.89 1.08 10.47
N VAL A 30 -5.66 2.11 10.84
CA VAL A 30 -5.47 3.49 10.40
C VAL A 30 -4.30 4.17 11.11
N ASN A 31 -4.10 3.90 12.39
CA ASN A 31 -3.07 4.56 13.19
C ASN A 31 -1.67 4.16 12.70
N THR A 32 -1.40 2.85 12.59
CA THR A 32 -0.13 2.35 12.03
C THR A 32 0.06 2.77 10.57
N ALA A 33 -1.03 2.85 9.78
CA ALA A 33 -0.93 3.36 8.42
C ALA A 33 -0.46 4.83 8.39
N ASN A 34 -1.05 5.69 9.22
CA ASN A 34 -0.67 7.10 9.36
C ASN A 34 0.77 7.26 9.84
N ASP A 35 1.18 6.50 10.86
CA ASP A 35 2.57 6.52 11.35
C ASP A 35 3.56 6.10 10.26
N THR A 36 3.20 5.07 9.48
CA THR A 36 4.03 4.61 8.37
C THR A 36 4.09 5.65 7.24
N VAL A 37 2.98 6.33 6.93
CA VAL A 37 2.95 7.43 5.96
C VAL A 37 3.91 8.55 6.37
N GLN A 38 3.91 8.93 7.65
CA GLN A 38 4.85 9.93 8.16
C GLN A 38 6.30 9.49 7.96
N GLU A 39 6.65 8.24 8.31
CA GLU A 39 8.00 7.71 8.10
C GLU A 39 8.40 7.73 6.62
N VAL A 40 7.47 7.41 5.71
CA VAL A 40 7.70 7.48 4.26
C VAL A 40 8.05 8.89 3.83
N PHE A 41 7.26 9.89 4.22
CA PHE A 41 7.50 11.28 3.79
C PHE A 41 8.74 11.90 4.44
N ILE A 42 9.10 11.49 5.66
CA ILE A 42 10.39 11.86 6.26
C ILE A 42 11.55 11.32 5.40
N LYS A 43 11.50 10.05 4.98
CA LYS A 43 12.54 9.46 4.11
C LYS A 43 12.59 10.12 2.75
N ILE A 44 11.43 10.44 2.16
CA ILE A 44 11.36 11.21 0.90
C ILE A 44 12.09 12.53 1.07
N TRP A 45 11.78 13.31 2.12
CA TRP A 45 12.46 14.59 2.38
C TRP A 45 13.99 14.44 2.52
N GLN A 46 14.43 13.42 3.26
CA GLN A 46 15.86 13.14 3.50
C GLN A 46 16.61 12.77 2.21
N HIS A 47 15.96 12.06 1.30
CA HIS A 47 16.60 11.51 0.11
C HIS A 47 16.19 12.19 -1.20
N LEU A 48 15.38 13.25 -1.14
CA LEU A 48 14.86 13.94 -2.33
C LEU A 48 15.98 14.48 -3.23
N GLU A 49 17.03 15.05 -2.63
CA GLU A 49 18.17 15.62 -3.36
C GLU A 49 19.08 14.55 -3.97
N SER A 50 19.05 13.30 -3.46
CA SER A 50 19.82 12.18 -3.99
C SER A 50 19.02 11.31 -4.96
N PHE A 51 17.80 11.71 -5.32
CA PHE A 51 17.01 11.02 -6.31
C PHE A 51 17.65 11.19 -7.72
N ARG A 52 18.14 10.08 -8.28
CA ARG A 52 18.94 10.07 -9.51
C ARG A 52 18.14 10.12 -10.81
N ASN A 53 16.81 10.22 -10.77
CA ASN A 53 15.92 10.17 -11.94
C ASN A 53 16.08 8.92 -12.83
N GLU A 54 16.58 7.81 -12.27
CA GLU A 54 16.72 6.51 -12.96
C GLU A 54 15.37 5.75 -13.04
N SER A 55 14.34 6.26 -12.35
CA SER A 55 12.96 5.76 -12.39
C SER A 55 12.01 6.95 -12.38
N ARG A 56 10.70 6.70 -12.54
CA ARG A 56 9.70 7.72 -12.18
C ARG A 56 9.77 8.01 -10.68
N ILE A 57 9.43 9.24 -10.30
CA ILE A 57 9.36 9.66 -8.90
C ILE A 57 8.36 8.82 -8.11
N SER A 58 7.23 8.46 -8.73
CA SER A 58 6.20 7.57 -8.17
C SER A 58 6.77 6.21 -7.80
N THR A 59 7.51 5.57 -8.71
CA THR A 59 8.15 4.27 -8.47
C THR A 59 9.11 4.33 -7.29
N TRP A 60 9.91 5.39 -7.19
CA TRP A 60 10.82 5.61 -6.08
C TRP A 60 10.10 5.82 -4.74
N ILE A 61 9.03 6.61 -4.73
CA ILE A 61 8.17 6.81 -3.56
C ILE A 61 7.59 5.47 -3.10
N TYR A 62 7.04 4.66 -4.02
CA TYR A 62 6.44 3.38 -3.67
C TYR A 62 7.45 2.34 -3.18
N ARG A 63 8.70 2.39 -3.66
CA ARG A 63 9.81 1.61 -3.07
C ARG A 63 10.03 1.99 -1.61
N ILE A 64 10.07 3.28 -1.30
CA ILE A 64 10.19 3.75 0.09
C ILE A 64 8.98 3.28 0.90
N THR A 65 7.76 3.42 0.38
CA THR A 65 6.52 2.96 1.03
C THR A 65 6.55 1.48 1.39
N VAL A 66 6.87 0.61 0.43
CA VAL A 66 6.95 -0.83 0.64
C VAL A 66 8.03 -1.17 1.67
N ASN A 67 9.20 -0.54 1.60
CA ASN A 67 10.26 -0.76 2.57
C ASN A 67 9.87 -0.35 3.99
N CYS A 68 9.19 0.79 4.16
CA CYS A 68 8.67 1.22 5.46
C CYS A 68 7.63 0.23 6.01
N CYS A 69 6.68 -0.22 5.18
CA CYS A 69 5.67 -1.22 5.57
C CYS A 69 6.32 -2.54 6.04
N LEU A 70 7.29 -3.04 5.26
CA LEU A 70 8.03 -4.26 5.59
C LEU A 70 8.84 -4.10 6.87
N LEU A 71 9.49 -2.96 7.07
CA LEU A 71 10.28 -2.66 8.27
C LEU A 71 9.41 -2.56 9.51
N HIS A 72 8.26 -1.89 9.43
CA HIS A 72 7.31 -1.76 10.54
C HIS A 72 6.85 -3.15 11.01
N LYS A 73 6.43 -4.03 10.08
CA LYS A 73 6.05 -5.42 10.42
C LYS A 73 7.16 -6.19 11.14
N ARG A 74 8.43 -6.00 10.75
CA ARG A 74 9.57 -6.65 11.42
C ARG A 74 9.77 -6.13 12.85
N LYS A 75 9.54 -4.84 13.10
CA LYS A 75 9.63 -4.23 14.44
C LYS A 75 8.47 -4.66 15.34
N SER A 76 7.24 -4.72 14.82
CA SER A 76 6.07 -5.19 15.57
C SER A 76 6.11 -6.69 15.85
N ALA A 77 6.79 -7.50 15.03
CA ALA A 77 7.04 -8.91 15.33
C ALA A 77 7.96 -9.12 16.56
N VAL A 78 8.75 -8.10 16.93
CA VAL A 78 9.65 -8.11 18.09
C VAL A 78 8.97 -7.52 19.34
N LYS A 79 8.02 -6.60 19.17
CA LYS A 79 7.19 -6.06 20.26
C LYS A 79 5.80 -6.70 20.25
N LYS A 80 5.63 -7.80 20.99
CA LYS A 80 4.28 -8.21 21.43
C LYS A 80 3.83 -7.22 22.51
N GLU A 81 3.01 -6.24 22.13
CA GLU A 81 2.26 -5.44 23.10
C GLU A 81 0.74 -5.53 22.83
N ILE A 82 0.01 -5.24 23.90
CA ILE A 82 -1.33 -5.67 24.31
C ILE A 82 -2.44 -5.10 23.39
N PRO A 83 -3.54 -5.83 23.13
CA PRO A 83 -4.60 -5.32 22.26
C PRO A 83 -5.34 -4.16 22.94
N MET A 84 -5.29 -2.98 22.33
CA MET A 84 -6.19 -1.88 22.63
C MET A 84 -7.42 -2.02 21.71
N GLN A 85 -8.61 -2.02 22.29
CA GLN A 85 -9.87 -2.08 21.54
C GLN A 85 -9.99 -0.87 20.61
N GLU A 86 -10.17 -1.14 19.32
CA GLU A 86 -10.42 -0.12 18.30
C GLU A 86 -11.90 0.30 18.30
N LEU A 87 -12.12 1.61 18.26
CA LEU A 87 -13.38 2.22 17.85
C LEU A 87 -13.59 2.00 16.34
N PRO A 88 -14.82 1.84 15.84
CA PRO A 88 -15.06 1.71 14.41
C PRO A 88 -14.84 3.05 13.71
N ASP A 89 -13.90 3.12 12.77
CA ASP A 89 -13.85 4.21 11.79
C ASP A 89 -14.86 3.93 10.67
N GLU A 90 -15.96 4.66 10.68
CA GLU A 90 -16.89 4.75 9.55
C GLU A 90 -16.20 5.52 8.40
N ILE A 91 -15.88 4.79 7.33
CA ILE A 91 -15.60 5.41 6.04
C ILE A 91 -16.96 5.76 5.43
N GLN A 92 -17.37 7.03 5.49
CA GLN A 92 -18.52 7.51 4.72
C GLN A 92 -18.12 7.61 3.23
N LEU A 93 -18.63 6.68 2.44
CA LEU A 93 -18.65 6.74 0.97
C LEU A 93 -20.11 6.67 0.52
N ASP A 94 -20.40 7.37 -0.58
CA ASP A 94 -21.71 7.65 -1.16
C ASP A 94 -22.62 6.40 -1.28
N TYR A 95 -23.90 6.55 -0.92
CA TYR A 95 -24.83 5.46 -0.60
C TYR A 95 -25.40 4.76 -1.84
N ASN A 96 -24.94 3.53 -2.13
CA ASN A 96 -25.58 2.61 -3.07
C ASN A 96 -25.58 1.15 -2.52
N PRO A 97 -26.73 0.62 -2.04
CA PRO A 97 -26.76 -0.53 -1.13
C PRO A 97 -26.38 -1.90 -1.73
N ILE A 98 -26.37 -2.07 -3.06
CA ILE A 98 -26.08 -3.36 -3.72
C ILE A 98 -24.59 -3.50 -4.09
N GLU A 99 -23.96 -2.41 -4.53
CA GLU A 99 -22.54 -2.38 -4.87
C GLU A 99 -21.65 -2.46 -3.62
N GLU A 100 -22.15 -1.94 -2.49
CA GLU A 100 -21.42 -1.90 -1.23
C GLU A 100 -21.20 -3.30 -0.62
N GLU A 101 -22.14 -4.24 -0.77
CA GLU A 101 -21.98 -5.59 -0.21
C GLU A 101 -20.89 -6.37 -0.96
N GLN A 102 -20.86 -6.28 -2.29
CA GLN A 102 -19.82 -6.90 -3.12
C GLN A 102 -18.46 -6.23 -2.89
N LEU A 103 -18.44 -4.91 -2.74
CA LEU A 103 -17.24 -4.14 -2.44
C LEU A 103 -16.69 -4.48 -1.05
N LYS A 104 -17.54 -4.58 -0.02
CA LYS A 104 -17.18 -5.03 1.33
C LYS A 104 -16.64 -6.46 1.34
N LYS A 105 -17.28 -7.37 0.60
CA LYS A 105 -16.78 -8.75 0.42
C LYS A 105 -15.40 -8.74 -0.25
N MET A 106 -15.21 -7.94 -1.29
CA MET A 106 -13.92 -7.79 -1.97
C MET A 106 -12.84 -7.27 -1.02
N TYR A 107 -13.09 -6.22 -0.24
CA TYR A 107 -12.13 -5.69 0.73
C TYR A 107 -11.81 -6.70 1.84
N THR A 108 -12.80 -7.45 2.31
CA THR A 108 -12.59 -8.55 3.25
C THR A 108 -11.67 -9.63 2.65
N CYS A 109 -11.92 -10.03 1.41
CA CYS A 109 -11.11 -11.01 0.69
C CYS A 109 -9.67 -10.53 0.45
N ILE A 110 -9.47 -9.25 0.11
CA ILE A 110 -8.15 -8.65 0.01
C ILE A 110 -7.45 -8.68 1.38
N GLY A 111 -8.17 -8.38 2.46
CA GLY A 111 -7.68 -8.46 3.84
C GLY A 111 -7.14 -9.85 4.24
N GLN A 112 -7.62 -10.92 3.62
CA GLN A 112 -7.17 -12.30 3.85
C GLN A 112 -5.90 -12.67 3.08
N LEU A 113 -5.47 -11.87 2.10
CA LEU A 113 -4.24 -12.13 1.36
C LEU A 113 -3.00 -11.97 2.25
N GLU A 114 -1.92 -12.64 1.86
CA GLU A 114 -0.60 -12.39 2.45
C GLU A 114 -0.16 -10.94 2.18
N ALA A 115 0.66 -10.38 3.06
CA ALA A 115 1.01 -8.96 3.03
C ALA A 115 1.62 -8.52 1.68
N THR A 116 2.48 -9.33 1.09
CA THR A 116 3.06 -9.07 -0.24
C THR A 116 2.01 -9.16 -1.36
N ASP A 117 1.09 -10.10 -1.26
CA ASP A 117 0.03 -10.29 -2.25
C ASP A 117 -0.97 -9.12 -2.21
N ARG A 118 -1.26 -8.57 -1.01
CA ARG A 118 -2.02 -7.31 -0.84
C ARG A 118 -1.31 -6.13 -1.51
N LEU A 119 -0.01 -5.97 -1.29
CA LEU A 119 0.75 -4.89 -1.94
C LEU A 119 0.69 -4.99 -3.46
N ILE A 120 0.89 -6.20 -4.01
CA ILE A 120 0.84 -6.42 -5.46
C ILE A 120 -0.52 -6.00 -6.03
N ILE A 121 -1.63 -6.45 -5.43
CA ILE A 121 -2.96 -6.10 -5.95
C ILE A 121 -3.26 -4.62 -5.78
N THR A 122 -2.88 -3.99 -4.65
CA THR A 122 -3.06 -2.55 -4.45
C THR A 122 -2.29 -1.72 -5.46
N MET A 123 -1.05 -2.08 -5.78
CA MET A 123 -0.29 -1.36 -6.82
C MET A 123 -0.91 -1.48 -8.21
N ILE A 124 -1.49 -2.64 -8.54
CA ILE A 124 -2.23 -2.82 -9.80
C ILE A 124 -3.48 -1.92 -9.83
N LEU A 125 -4.21 -1.83 -8.71
CA LEU A 125 -5.38 -0.96 -8.58
C LEU A 125 -5.02 0.53 -8.67
N GLU A 126 -3.83 0.92 -8.25
CA GLU A 126 -3.28 2.28 -8.44
C GLU A 126 -2.80 2.56 -9.88
N GLY A 127 -2.98 1.60 -10.80
CA GLY A 127 -2.66 1.74 -12.22
C GLY A 127 -1.19 1.54 -12.58
N MET A 128 -0.41 0.93 -11.68
CA MET A 128 1.03 0.74 -11.85
C MET A 128 1.34 -0.39 -12.83
N ASP A 129 2.37 -0.21 -13.66
CA ASP A 129 2.73 -1.24 -14.63
C ASP A 129 3.49 -2.41 -13.98
N TYR A 130 3.52 -3.55 -14.66
CA TYR A 130 4.09 -4.77 -14.09
C TYR A 130 5.62 -4.67 -13.92
N GLY A 131 6.31 -3.88 -14.74
CA GLY A 131 7.75 -3.62 -14.61
C GLY A 131 8.05 -2.81 -13.35
N GLU A 132 7.30 -1.73 -13.13
CA GLU A 132 7.38 -0.93 -11.91
C GLU A 132 7.13 -1.78 -10.66
N ILE A 133 6.12 -2.66 -10.69
CA ILE A 133 5.81 -3.56 -9.57
C ILE A 133 6.96 -4.55 -9.31
N THR A 134 7.59 -5.10 -10.36
CA THR A 134 8.77 -5.98 -10.17
C THR A 134 9.93 -5.26 -9.50
N ASP A 135 10.19 -4.01 -9.87
CA ASP A 135 11.29 -3.21 -9.31
C ASP A 135 11.02 -2.77 -7.86
N ILE A 136 9.75 -2.58 -7.52
CA ILE A 136 9.30 -2.23 -6.17
C ILE A 136 9.38 -3.43 -5.23
N ILE A 137 8.85 -4.57 -5.65
CA ILE A 137 8.77 -5.78 -4.81
C ILE A 137 10.09 -6.56 -4.80
N GLY A 138 10.91 -6.42 -5.84
CA GLY A 138 12.18 -7.14 -5.98
C GLY A 138 12.00 -8.60 -6.42
N ILE A 139 11.04 -8.87 -7.32
CA ILE A 139 10.79 -10.21 -7.88
C ILE A 139 10.84 -10.19 -9.41
N THR A 140 11.05 -11.34 -10.04
CA THR A 140 11.07 -11.44 -11.50
C THR A 140 9.67 -11.28 -12.11
N GLY A 141 9.60 -10.83 -13.37
CA GLY A 141 8.34 -10.65 -14.09
C GLY A 141 7.52 -11.93 -14.23
N ASP A 142 8.17 -13.08 -14.41
CA ASP A 142 7.47 -14.38 -14.45
C ASP A 142 6.88 -14.74 -13.08
N THR A 143 7.63 -14.49 -12.00
CA THR A 143 7.15 -14.70 -10.62
C THR A 143 5.96 -13.80 -10.32
N LEU A 144 6.02 -12.54 -10.75
CA LEU A 144 4.92 -11.59 -10.60
C LEU A 144 3.67 -12.06 -11.35
N ARG A 145 3.78 -12.48 -12.61
CA ARG A 145 2.64 -12.98 -13.40
C ARG A 145 1.97 -14.20 -12.74
N VAL A 146 2.77 -15.15 -12.25
CA VAL A 146 2.25 -16.32 -11.52
C VAL A 146 1.56 -15.90 -10.23
N ARG A 147 2.14 -14.97 -9.46
CA ARG A 147 1.49 -14.43 -8.25
C ARG A 147 0.19 -13.73 -8.56
N ILE A 148 0.14 -12.84 -9.55
CA ILE A 148 -1.09 -12.14 -9.96
C ILE A 148 -2.18 -13.13 -10.31
N HIS A 149 -1.86 -14.18 -11.09
CA HIS A 149 -2.84 -15.21 -11.43
C HIS A 149 -3.38 -15.92 -10.19
N ARG A 150 -2.50 -16.28 -9.24
CA ARG A 150 -2.90 -16.91 -7.96
C ARG A 150 -3.74 -15.96 -7.09
N ILE A 151 -3.39 -14.68 -7.03
CA ILE A 151 -4.12 -13.65 -6.29
C ILE A 151 -5.53 -13.51 -6.85
N LYS A 152 -5.66 -13.32 -8.17
CA LYS A 152 -6.96 -13.22 -8.85
C LYS A 152 -7.81 -14.46 -8.56
N LYS A 153 -7.24 -15.66 -8.67
CA LYS A 153 -7.95 -16.91 -8.35
C LYS A 153 -8.42 -16.96 -6.89
N LYS A 154 -7.59 -16.56 -5.93
CA LYS A 154 -7.98 -16.48 -4.51
C LYS A 154 -9.14 -15.50 -4.29
N LEU A 155 -9.08 -14.32 -4.90
CA LEU A 155 -10.12 -13.31 -4.79
C LEU A 155 -11.43 -13.77 -5.43
N THR A 156 -11.38 -14.35 -6.64
CA THR A 156 -12.57 -14.92 -7.29
C THR A 156 -13.23 -15.99 -6.42
N ASN A 157 -12.45 -16.94 -5.90
CA ASN A 157 -12.98 -17.98 -5.03
C ASN A 157 -13.57 -17.41 -3.74
N CYS A 158 -12.94 -16.38 -3.15
CA CYS A 158 -13.42 -15.78 -1.91
C CYS A 158 -14.70 -14.96 -2.08
N VAL A 159 -14.86 -14.27 -3.21
CA VAL A 159 -16.08 -13.47 -3.50
C VAL A 159 -17.25 -14.35 -3.96
N GLN A 160 -16.98 -15.54 -4.49
CA GLN A 160 -18.00 -16.54 -4.88
C GLN A 160 -18.51 -17.39 -3.71
N LEU A 161 -17.85 -17.32 -2.54
CA LEU A 161 -18.27 -17.95 -1.28
C LEU A 161 -19.11 -16.97 -0.46
#